data_AF-Q4WNE5-F1
#
_entry.id   AF-Q4WNE5-F1
#
_cell.length_a   1.000
_cell.length_b   1.000
_cell.length_c   1.000
_cell.angle_alpha   90.00
_cell.angle_beta   90.00
_cell.angle_gamma   90.00
#
_symmetry.space_group_name_H-M   'P 1'
#
loop_
_entity.id
_entity.type
_entity.pdbx_description
1 polymer ?
#
loop_
_entity_poly.entity_id
_entity_poly.type
_entity_poly.pdbx_seq_one_letter_code
_entity_poly.pdbx_strand_id
1 'polypeptide(L)'
;MHTDTDVDRTEHQMATRKCRGEDALDPEQPSLPPSEANEHLVEIPGVQRSLISLTGRAFERALLWRLDWYNLMYAPPTRPPTSSHLVEQCTAIDVYRRVLALVASGYRTEAVTIIGQQVMAPRGLIGLGQDTLDSSTAEVREIFELLVSPAAYPVLVHCTQGKDRTGLIVLLLLLLLPEVSADAIAADYVKSEPELVVEFEERMKEIRVLGLNEEYTKCPPEFTQQIRAHLDAKYGGVGGYLTSVGIDREKQELIRQQLLA
;
A
#
# COMPACT_ATOMS: atom_id res chain seq x y z
N MET A 1 47.60 -22.56 -24.72
CA MET A 1 46.26 -22.95 -24.22
C MET A 1 45.71 -21.78 -23.44
N HIS A 2 44.80 -21.04 -24.05
CA HIS A 2 44.01 -19.97 -23.44
C HIS A 2 42.56 -20.31 -23.80
N THR A 3 41.74 -20.53 -22.78
CA THR A 3 40.28 -20.72 -22.83
C THR A 3 39.80 -20.16 -21.49
N ASP A 4 39.14 -18.99 -21.49
CA ASP A 4 37.67 -18.84 -21.51
C ASP A 4 37.10 -19.01 -20.08
N THR A 5 36.20 -18.20 -19.52
CA THR A 5 35.60 -16.89 -19.84
C THR A 5 34.88 -16.51 -18.54
N ASP A 6 35.07 -15.29 -18.03
CA ASP A 6 34.30 -14.74 -16.90
C ASP A 6 32.96 -14.24 -17.44
N VAL A 7 31.96 -15.14 -17.50
CA VAL A 7 30.58 -14.82 -17.86
C VAL A 7 29.69 -15.45 -16.81
N ASP A 8 29.22 -14.63 -15.86
CA ASP A 8 27.79 -14.50 -15.48
C ASP A 8 27.67 -13.66 -14.19
N ARG A 9 28.04 -12.38 -14.25
CA ARG A 9 27.66 -11.40 -13.21
C ARG A 9 26.62 -10.48 -13.81
N THR A 10 25.36 -10.75 -13.50
CA THR A 10 24.25 -9.87 -13.88
C THR A 10 24.44 -8.50 -13.23
N GLU A 11 24.04 -7.46 -13.96
CA GLU A 11 24.14 -6.05 -13.56
C GLU A 11 23.50 -5.79 -12.17
N HIS A 12 22.50 -6.60 -11.81
CA HIS A 12 21.89 -6.64 -10.47
C HIS A 12 22.87 -6.97 -9.34
N GLN A 13 23.78 -7.93 -9.53
CA GLN A 13 24.76 -8.30 -8.50
C GLN A 13 25.81 -7.20 -8.27
N MET A 14 26.07 -6.38 -9.29
CA MET A 14 26.97 -5.23 -9.23
C MET A 14 26.30 -4.05 -8.48
N ALA A 15 25.00 -3.83 -8.69
CA ALA A 15 24.23 -2.80 -8.01
C ALA A 15 24.11 -3.06 -6.48
N THR A 16 23.82 -4.30 -6.08
CA THR A 16 23.72 -4.69 -4.65
C THR A 16 25.06 -4.55 -3.93
N ARG A 17 26.19 -4.78 -4.61
CA ARG A 17 27.53 -4.65 -4.02
C ARG A 17 27.94 -3.18 -3.84
N LYS A 18 27.49 -2.28 -4.71
CA LYS A 18 27.71 -0.84 -4.57
C LYS A 18 26.95 -0.27 -3.37
N CYS A 19 25.70 -0.70 -3.15
CA CYS A 19 24.91 -0.32 -1.97
C CYS A 19 25.52 -0.82 -0.65
N ARG A 20 26.12 -2.02 -0.63
CA ARG A 20 26.82 -2.56 0.56
C ARG A 20 28.07 -1.79 0.97
N GLY A 21 28.60 -0.92 0.11
CA GLY A 21 29.81 -0.16 0.38
C GLY A 21 29.58 1.13 1.18
N GLU A 22 28.37 1.68 1.17
CA GLU A 22 28.13 3.05 1.63
C GLU A 22 27.20 3.18 2.85
N ASP A 23 26.35 2.20 3.19
CA ASP A 23 25.46 2.31 4.35
C ASP A 23 25.64 1.20 5.38
N ALA A 24 26.68 1.37 6.20
CA ALA A 24 26.72 0.78 7.54
C ALA A 24 26.25 1.82 8.56
N LEU A 25 24.92 1.87 8.78
CA LEU A 25 24.20 2.28 9.99
C LEU A 25 24.88 3.35 10.88
N ASP A 26 24.54 4.62 10.66
CA ASP A 26 24.71 5.69 11.65
C ASP A 26 23.32 6.16 12.17
N PRO A 27 22.97 5.95 13.45
CA PRO A 27 21.64 6.20 13.99
C PRO A 27 21.28 7.68 14.21
N GLU A 28 22.10 8.64 13.78
CA GLU A 28 21.86 10.08 13.93
C GLU A 28 21.50 10.84 12.62
N GLN A 29 21.26 10.17 11.49
CA GLN A 29 20.92 10.89 10.27
C GLN A 29 19.50 11.51 10.31
N PRO A 30 19.36 12.84 10.09
CA PRO A 30 18.06 13.48 9.97
C PRO A 30 17.36 13.01 8.68
N SER A 31 16.03 12.91 8.73
CA SER A 31 15.20 12.45 7.61
C SER A 31 15.59 13.13 6.29
N LEU A 32 16.04 12.34 5.31
CA LEU A 32 16.49 12.80 4.00
C LEU A 32 15.40 13.65 3.32
N PRO A 33 15.77 14.75 2.62
CA PRO A 33 14.84 15.56 1.86
C PRO A 33 14.10 14.74 0.77
N PRO A 34 12.89 15.14 0.36
CA PRO A 34 12.05 14.39 -0.58
C PRO A 34 12.70 14.07 -1.93
N SER A 35 13.75 14.81 -2.33
CA SER A 35 14.47 14.56 -3.58
C SER A 35 15.36 13.32 -3.51
N GLU A 36 15.92 12.99 -2.34
CA GLU A 36 16.80 11.82 -2.15
C GLU A 36 15.99 10.53 -1.93
N ALA A 37 14.74 10.62 -1.47
CA ALA A 37 13.82 9.47 -1.41
C ALA A 37 13.50 8.86 -2.79
N ASN A 38 13.88 9.52 -3.89
CA ASN A 38 13.67 9.06 -5.27
C ASN A 38 14.94 8.47 -5.91
N GLU A 39 16.07 8.38 -5.21
CA GLU A 39 17.35 7.89 -5.77
C GLU A 39 17.29 6.45 -6.30
N HIS A 40 16.30 5.66 -5.88
CA HIS A 40 16.13 4.27 -6.34
C HIS A 40 15.21 4.11 -7.55
N LEU A 41 14.70 5.22 -8.12
CA LEU A 41 13.76 5.17 -9.23
C LEU A 41 14.49 5.23 -10.57
N VAL A 42 14.58 4.08 -11.26
CA VAL A 42 15.13 4.00 -12.63
C VAL A 42 14.44 5.03 -13.53
N GLU A 43 15.23 5.89 -14.16
CA GLU A 43 14.76 6.81 -15.20
C GLU A 43 14.72 6.06 -16.53
N ILE A 44 13.51 5.88 -17.07
CA ILE A 44 13.31 5.25 -18.38
C ILE A 44 13.16 6.38 -19.41
N PRO A 45 14.09 6.53 -20.38
CA PRO A 45 14.01 7.60 -21.37
C PRO A 45 12.71 7.55 -22.17
N GLY A 46 12.08 8.71 -22.36
CA GLY A 46 10.84 8.84 -23.13
C GLY A 46 9.56 8.42 -22.40
N VAL A 47 9.63 8.08 -21.11
CA VAL A 47 8.45 7.76 -20.29
C VAL A 47 7.96 9.00 -19.55
N GLN A 48 6.66 9.27 -19.66
CA GLN A 48 6.00 10.26 -18.80
C GLN A 48 5.77 9.63 -17.42
N ARG A 49 6.32 10.26 -16.37
CA ARG A 49 6.20 9.80 -14.99
C ARG A 49 5.18 10.62 -14.20
N SER A 50 4.26 9.93 -13.53
CA SER A 50 3.34 10.52 -12.56
C SER A 50 3.58 9.89 -11.18
N LEU A 51 3.85 10.71 -10.17
CA LEU A 51 4.07 10.27 -8.79
C LEU A 51 2.81 10.52 -7.96
N ILE A 52 2.10 9.45 -7.62
CA ILE A 52 0.83 9.52 -6.88
C ILE A 52 0.98 8.76 -5.56
N SER A 53 0.75 9.44 -4.45
CA SER A 53 0.96 8.88 -3.10
C SER A 53 -0.34 8.33 -2.50
N LEU A 54 -0.61 7.04 -2.72
CA LEU A 54 -1.78 6.35 -2.14
C LEU A 54 -1.80 6.34 -0.60
N THR A 55 -0.64 6.52 0.03
CA THR A 55 -0.48 6.63 1.49
C THR A 55 -0.23 8.07 1.92
N GLY A 56 -0.81 9.04 1.19
CA GLY A 56 -0.67 10.46 1.49
C GLY A 56 -1.46 10.91 2.73
N ARG A 57 -1.59 12.23 2.88
CA ARG A 57 -2.23 12.86 4.06
C ARG A 57 -3.65 12.36 4.34
N ALA A 58 -4.41 11.97 3.30
CA ALA A 58 -5.76 11.43 3.49
C ALA A 58 -5.73 10.09 4.25
N PHE A 59 -4.83 9.20 3.85
CA PHE A 59 -4.60 7.92 4.52
C PHE A 59 -4.01 8.10 5.92
N GLU A 60 -3.01 8.97 6.09
CA GLU A 60 -2.48 9.30 7.41
C GLU A 60 -3.56 9.83 8.35
N ARG A 61 -4.42 10.74 7.85
CA ARG A 61 -5.59 11.23 8.59
C ARG A 61 -6.57 10.11 8.91
N ALA A 62 -6.80 9.16 8.00
CA ALA A 62 -7.67 8.02 8.27
C ALA A 62 -7.09 7.11 9.37
N LEU A 63 -5.77 6.86 9.37
CA LEU A 63 -5.08 6.12 10.44
C LEU A 63 -5.12 6.87 11.78
N LEU A 64 -4.91 8.18 11.78
CA LEU A 64 -5.03 9.00 12.99
C LEU A 64 -6.48 9.09 13.47
N TRP A 65 -7.44 9.17 12.55
CA TRP A 65 -8.87 9.16 12.87
C TRP A 65 -9.34 7.80 13.42
N ARG A 66 -8.62 6.72 13.10
CA ARG A 66 -8.84 5.39 13.71
C ARG A 66 -8.37 5.31 15.16
N LEU A 67 -7.34 6.08 15.51
CA LEU A 67 -6.95 6.31 16.90
C LEU A 67 -7.92 7.29 17.60
N ASP A 68 -8.66 8.08 16.84
CA ASP A 68 -9.63 9.04 17.35
C ASP A 68 -10.89 8.31 17.86
N TRP A 69 -11.22 8.58 19.11
CA TRP A 69 -12.20 7.92 19.99
C TRP A 69 -13.63 7.80 19.44
N TYR A 70 -13.97 8.47 18.33
CA TYR A 70 -15.29 8.42 17.72
C TYR A 70 -15.68 7.03 17.20
N ASN A 71 -14.73 6.21 16.70
CA ASN A 71 -15.06 4.85 16.23
C ASN A 71 -15.43 3.88 17.37
N LEU A 72 -14.86 4.08 18.57
CA LEU A 72 -15.17 3.25 19.72
C LEU A 72 -16.55 3.56 20.32
N MET A 73 -17.06 4.78 20.13
CA MET A 73 -18.40 5.19 20.58
C MET A 73 -19.51 4.93 19.56
N TYR A 74 -19.20 4.88 18.26
CA TYR A 74 -20.23 4.80 17.20
C TYR A 74 -20.15 3.57 16.29
N ALA A 75 -19.24 2.62 16.52
CA ALA A 75 -19.41 1.28 15.97
C ALA A 75 -20.72 0.69 16.54
N PRO A 76 -21.69 0.24 15.72
CA PRO A 76 -22.96 -0.24 16.21
C PRO A 76 -22.73 -1.41 17.17
N PRO A 77 -23.20 -1.34 18.43
CA PRO A 77 -22.92 -2.37 19.41
C PRO A 77 -23.63 -3.66 19.01
N THR A 78 -22.87 -4.75 18.82
CA THR A 78 -23.45 -6.11 18.70
C THR A 78 -23.84 -6.68 20.07
N ARG A 79 -23.49 -6.02 21.18
CA ARG A 79 -23.87 -6.34 22.57
C ARG A 79 -23.87 -5.10 23.48
N PRO A 80 -24.66 -5.08 24.58
CA PRO A 80 -24.71 -3.96 25.51
C PRO A 80 -23.38 -3.76 26.26
N PRO A 81 -22.99 -2.51 26.60
CA PRO A 81 -21.69 -2.18 27.16
C PRO A 81 -21.52 -2.66 28.62
N THR A 82 -20.36 -3.25 28.93
CA THR A 82 -19.92 -3.74 30.25
C THR A 82 -18.84 -2.83 30.87
N SER A 83 -18.50 -3.00 32.15
CA SER A 83 -17.46 -2.22 32.86
C SER A 83 -16.05 -2.30 32.24
N SER A 84 -15.76 -3.37 31.48
CA SER A 84 -14.52 -3.53 30.69
C SER A 84 -14.38 -2.50 29.56
N HIS A 85 -15.50 -2.08 28.96
CA HIS A 85 -15.52 -1.12 27.84
C HIS A 85 -15.01 0.26 28.26
N LEU A 86 -15.24 0.68 29.52
CA LEU A 86 -14.80 1.99 30.03
C LEU A 86 -13.28 2.05 30.24
N VAL A 87 -12.66 0.92 30.60
CA VAL A 87 -11.20 0.83 30.77
C VAL A 87 -10.49 0.84 29.42
N GLU A 88 -11.01 0.10 28.44
CA GLU A 88 -10.51 0.15 27.04
C GLU A 88 -10.66 1.57 26.44
N GLN A 89 -11.77 2.26 26.73
CA GLN A 89 -12.00 3.64 26.28
C GLN A 89 -10.97 4.65 26.82
N CYS A 90 -10.60 4.58 28.10
CA CYS A 90 -9.54 5.43 28.66
C CYS A 90 -8.18 5.15 28.00
N THR A 91 -7.85 3.88 27.75
CA THR A 91 -6.57 3.53 27.12
C THR A 91 -6.43 4.04 25.69
N ALA A 92 -7.51 4.03 24.88
CA ALA A 92 -7.47 4.52 23.50
C ALA A 92 -7.25 6.04 23.40
N ILE A 93 -7.90 6.83 24.28
CA ILE A 93 -7.72 8.29 24.35
C ILE A 93 -6.28 8.64 24.75
N ASP A 94 -5.70 7.87 25.66
CA ASP A 94 -4.31 8.06 26.09
C ASP A 94 -3.31 7.74 24.97
N VAL A 95 -3.60 6.73 24.13
CA VAL A 95 -2.78 6.38 22.97
C VAL A 95 -2.80 7.49 21.92
N TYR A 96 -3.98 8.01 21.57
CA TYR A 96 -4.09 9.11 20.60
C TYR A 96 -3.30 10.35 21.04
N ARG A 97 -3.46 10.78 22.30
CA ARG A 97 -2.72 11.90 22.87
C ARG A 97 -1.22 11.64 22.89
N ARG A 98 -0.81 10.41 23.20
CA ARG A 98 0.60 9.99 23.20
C ARG A 98 1.21 10.06 21.80
N VAL A 99 0.51 9.59 20.77
CA VAL A 99 0.97 9.70 19.37
C VAL A 99 1.14 11.16 18.97
N LEU A 100 0.16 12.02 19.26
CA LEU A 100 0.26 13.45 18.97
C LEU A 100 1.43 14.12 19.71
N ALA A 101 1.63 13.79 20.99
CA ALA A 101 2.73 14.32 21.79
C ALA A 101 4.10 13.89 21.26
N LEU A 102 4.24 12.63 20.83
CA LEU A 102 5.48 12.11 20.24
C LEU A 102 5.80 12.79 18.91
N VAL A 103 4.80 12.93 18.02
CA VAL A 103 4.96 13.66 16.75
C VAL A 103 5.36 15.11 16.99
N ALA A 104 4.69 15.80 17.91
CA ALA A 104 4.98 17.20 18.26
C ALA A 104 6.37 17.38 18.89
N SER A 105 6.87 16.35 19.57
CA SER A 105 8.17 16.35 20.25
C SER A 105 9.32 15.83 19.37
N GLY A 106 9.06 15.51 18.09
CA GLY A 106 10.08 15.03 17.15
C GLY A 106 10.34 13.52 17.17
N TYR A 107 9.69 12.77 18.08
CA TYR A 107 9.79 11.31 18.22
C TYR A 107 8.90 10.59 17.20
N ARG A 108 9.21 10.78 15.92
CA ARG A 108 8.42 10.23 14.80
C ARG A 108 8.45 8.71 14.77
N THR A 109 9.60 8.10 15.02
CA THR A 109 9.76 6.64 14.98
C THR A 109 8.85 5.96 16.00
N GLU A 110 8.84 6.45 17.24
CA GLU A 110 8.01 5.93 18.32
C GLU A 110 6.52 6.12 18.05
N ALA A 111 6.14 7.26 17.45
CA ALA A 111 4.76 7.49 17.01
C ALA A 111 4.34 6.50 15.91
N VAL A 112 5.22 6.24 14.93
CA VAL A 112 4.97 5.26 13.86
C VAL A 112 4.88 3.85 14.42
N THR A 113 5.74 3.45 15.36
CA THR A 113 5.66 2.13 16.01
C THR A 113 4.34 1.94 16.75
N ILE A 114 3.82 2.98 17.43
CA ILE A 114 2.50 2.90 18.09
C ILE A 114 1.38 2.75 17.06
N ILE A 115 1.40 3.53 15.97
CA ILE A 115 0.42 3.40 14.88
C ILE A 115 0.49 1.99 14.27
N GLY A 116 1.71 1.50 14.03
CA GLY A 116 1.97 0.17 13.51
C GLY A 116 1.37 -0.92 14.39
N GLN A 117 1.66 -0.92 15.69
CA GLN A 117 1.19 -1.93 16.63
C GLN A 117 -0.31 -1.85 16.94
N GLN A 118 -0.87 -0.63 17.02
CA GLN A 118 -2.23 -0.45 17.55
C GLN A 118 -3.29 -0.22 16.47
N VAL A 119 -2.89 0.23 15.28
CA VAL A 119 -3.82 0.49 14.17
C VAL A 119 -3.57 -0.47 13.03
N MET A 120 -2.32 -0.58 12.58
CA MET A 120 -2.01 -1.35 11.39
C MET A 120 -2.07 -2.86 11.68
N ALA A 121 -1.37 -3.34 12.70
CA ALA A 121 -1.28 -4.76 13.06
C ALA A 121 -2.67 -5.42 13.25
N PRO A 122 -3.63 -4.83 13.99
CA PRO A 122 -4.95 -5.43 14.15
C PRO A 122 -5.78 -5.45 12.87
N ARG A 123 -5.48 -4.56 11.91
CA ARG A 123 -6.18 -4.52 10.62
C ARG A 123 -5.70 -5.57 9.63
N GLY A 124 -4.45 -6.01 9.75
CA GLY A 124 -3.81 -6.82 8.73
C GLY A 124 -3.74 -6.11 7.37
N LEU A 125 -3.22 -6.80 6.36
CA LEU A 125 -3.12 -6.26 5.00
C LEU A 125 -4.49 -6.00 4.37
N ILE A 126 -5.46 -6.88 4.60
CA ILE A 126 -6.81 -6.78 4.03
C ILE A 126 -7.50 -5.49 4.52
N GLY A 127 -7.51 -5.26 5.83
CA GLY A 127 -8.12 -4.07 6.41
C GLY A 127 -7.46 -2.78 5.93
N LEU A 128 -6.13 -2.78 5.78
CA LEU A 128 -5.41 -1.62 5.23
C LEU A 128 -5.72 -1.38 3.75
N GLY A 129 -5.92 -2.44 2.96
CA GLY A 129 -6.37 -2.33 1.57
C GLY A 129 -7.75 -1.68 1.48
N GLN A 130 -8.69 -2.12 2.32
CA GLN A 130 -10.03 -1.52 2.43
C GLN A 130 -9.96 -0.05 2.85
N ASP A 131 -9.11 0.27 3.82
CA ASP A 131 -8.92 1.64 4.30
C ASP A 131 -8.35 2.55 3.22
N THR A 132 -7.39 2.03 2.45
CA THR A 132 -6.80 2.76 1.33
C THR A 132 -7.86 3.12 0.29
N LEU A 133 -8.74 2.18 -0.07
CA LEU A 133 -9.86 2.45 -0.98
C LEU A 133 -10.82 3.49 -0.40
N ASP A 134 -11.07 3.43 0.90
CA ASP A 134 -12.03 4.30 1.56
C ASP A 134 -11.51 5.74 1.76
N SER A 135 -10.20 5.91 1.94
CA SER A 135 -9.60 7.21 2.27
C SER A 135 -8.88 7.89 1.10
N SER A 136 -8.27 7.13 0.20
CA SER A 136 -7.37 7.65 -0.84
C SER A 136 -8.09 7.81 -2.18
N THR A 137 -9.34 8.27 -2.13
CA THR A 137 -10.24 8.36 -3.29
C THR A 137 -9.77 9.36 -4.33
N ALA A 138 -9.14 10.47 -3.91
CA ALA A 138 -8.60 11.48 -4.82
C ALA A 138 -7.40 10.94 -5.61
N GLU A 139 -6.54 10.19 -4.95
CA GLU A 139 -5.36 9.57 -5.55
C GLU A 139 -5.76 8.43 -6.50
N VAL A 140 -6.74 7.62 -6.13
CA VAL A 140 -7.30 6.60 -7.03
C VAL A 140 -7.94 7.26 -8.25
N ARG A 141 -8.67 8.38 -8.07
CA ARG A 141 -9.20 9.15 -9.20
C ARG A 141 -8.08 9.61 -10.12
N GLU A 142 -7.03 10.23 -9.58
CA GLU A 142 -5.90 10.72 -10.37
C GLU A 142 -5.26 9.61 -11.22
N ILE A 143 -5.05 8.43 -10.64
CA ILE A 143 -4.54 7.26 -11.37
C ILE A 143 -5.47 6.89 -12.51
N PHE A 144 -6.77 6.74 -12.25
CA PHE A 144 -7.72 6.30 -13.27
C PHE A 144 -7.97 7.36 -14.35
N GLU A 145 -7.89 8.65 -14.04
CA GLU A 145 -7.97 9.73 -15.04
C GLU A 145 -6.80 9.65 -16.04
N LEU A 146 -5.59 9.28 -15.59
CA LEU A 146 -4.46 9.07 -16.50
C LEU A 146 -4.71 7.91 -17.47
N LEU A 147 -5.34 6.83 -17.00
CA LEU A 147 -5.63 5.63 -17.78
C LEU A 147 -6.73 5.84 -18.84
N VAL A 148 -7.50 6.94 -18.77
CA VAL A 148 -8.52 7.24 -19.80
C VAL A 148 -7.87 7.56 -21.15
N SER A 149 -6.69 8.18 -21.14
CA SER A 149 -6.02 8.63 -22.36
C SER A 149 -5.31 7.47 -23.08
N PRO A 150 -5.60 7.21 -24.36
CA PRO A 150 -4.86 6.22 -25.15
C PRO A 150 -3.36 6.53 -25.22
N ALA A 151 -2.97 7.81 -25.13
CA ALA A 151 -1.57 8.23 -25.13
C ALA A 151 -0.81 7.84 -23.85
N ALA A 152 -1.51 7.40 -22.79
CA ALA A 152 -0.87 6.90 -21.58
C ALA A 152 -0.27 5.49 -21.78
N TYR A 153 -0.70 4.75 -22.80
CA TYR A 153 -0.31 3.37 -23.02
C TYR A 153 0.94 3.26 -23.92
N PRO A 154 1.85 2.30 -23.64
CA PRO A 154 1.81 1.30 -22.57
C PRO A 154 2.11 1.88 -21.17
N VAL A 155 1.42 1.36 -20.14
CA VAL A 155 1.52 1.84 -18.75
C VAL A 155 2.30 0.87 -17.87
N LEU A 156 3.18 1.40 -17.02
CA LEU A 156 3.81 0.67 -15.91
C LEU A 156 3.30 1.24 -14.58
N VAL A 157 2.66 0.41 -13.76
CA VAL A 157 2.26 0.74 -12.39
C VAL A 157 3.23 0.07 -11.42
N HIS A 158 3.92 0.85 -10.59
CA HIS A 158 4.82 0.32 -9.58
C HIS A 158 4.72 1.12 -8.28
N CYS A 159 5.16 0.51 -7.19
CA CYS A 159 5.42 1.21 -5.94
C CYS A 159 6.85 0.89 -5.49
N THR A 160 7.17 1.01 -4.21
CA THR A 160 8.49 0.60 -3.69
C THR A 160 8.72 -0.90 -3.86
N GLN A 161 7.71 -1.71 -3.51
CA GLN A 161 7.82 -3.17 -3.43
C GLN A 161 6.94 -3.91 -4.44
N GLY A 162 6.19 -3.18 -5.29
CA GLY A 162 5.30 -3.78 -6.29
C GLY A 162 4.12 -4.62 -5.75
N LYS A 163 3.95 -4.76 -4.43
CA LYS A 163 2.97 -5.67 -3.82
C LYS A 163 1.65 -5.01 -3.44
N ASP A 164 1.62 -4.23 -2.36
CA ASP A 164 0.34 -3.85 -1.73
C ASP A 164 -0.39 -2.75 -2.50
N ARG A 165 0.27 -1.60 -2.71
CA ARG A 165 -0.32 -0.43 -3.40
C ARG A 165 -0.51 -0.71 -4.90
N THR A 166 0.49 -1.31 -5.53
CA THR A 166 0.40 -1.75 -6.93
C THR A 166 -0.68 -2.81 -7.10
N GLY A 167 -0.67 -3.85 -6.26
CA GLY A 167 -1.65 -4.93 -6.32
C GLY A 167 -3.08 -4.43 -6.12
N LEU A 168 -3.31 -3.43 -5.27
CA LEU A 168 -4.64 -2.83 -5.11
C LEU A 168 -5.12 -2.13 -6.39
N ILE A 169 -4.27 -1.37 -7.06
CA ILE A 169 -4.63 -0.69 -8.32
C ILE A 169 -4.84 -1.70 -9.46
N VAL A 170 -3.93 -2.67 -9.60
CA VAL A 170 -4.07 -3.74 -10.60
C VAL A 170 -5.34 -4.55 -10.34
N LEU A 171 -5.65 -4.88 -9.09
CA LEU A 171 -6.88 -5.56 -8.71
C LEU A 171 -8.13 -4.77 -9.14
N LEU A 172 -8.16 -3.45 -8.94
CA LEU A 172 -9.28 -2.62 -9.40
C LEU A 172 -9.42 -2.65 -10.93
N LEU A 173 -8.31 -2.61 -11.67
CA LEU A 173 -8.33 -2.70 -13.13
C LEU A 173 -8.85 -4.05 -13.61
N LEU A 174 -8.36 -5.16 -13.03
CA LEU A 174 -8.82 -6.49 -13.39
C LEU A 174 -10.28 -6.74 -13.01
N LEU A 175 -10.74 -6.24 -11.86
CA LEU A 175 -12.16 -6.33 -11.46
C LEU A 175 -13.07 -5.54 -12.40
N LEU A 176 -12.57 -4.49 -13.06
CA LEU A 176 -13.32 -3.71 -14.04
C LEU A 176 -13.56 -4.49 -15.35
N LEU A 177 -12.78 -5.55 -15.59
CA LEU A 177 -12.89 -6.41 -16.77
C LEU A 177 -13.79 -7.61 -16.47
N PRO A 178 -15.05 -7.67 -16.95
CA PRO A 178 -15.95 -8.80 -16.69
C PRO A 178 -15.45 -10.13 -17.29
N GLU A 179 -14.52 -10.07 -18.25
CA GLU A 179 -13.90 -11.23 -18.90
C GLU A 179 -12.87 -11.94 -18.02
N VAL A 180 -12.33 -11.27 -16.99
CA VAL A 180 -11.27 -11.83 -16.13
C VAL A 180 -11.89 -12.58 -14.95
N SER A 181 -11.54 -13.86 -14.80
CA SER A 181 -12.06 -14.70 -13.72
C SER A 181 -11.45 -14.34 -12.36
N ALA A 182 -12.19 -14.60 -11.28
CA ALA A 182 -11.68 -14.40 -9.92
C ALA A 182 -10.38 -15.19 -9.65
N ASP A 183 -10.26 -16.39 -10.22
CA ASP A 183 -9.05 -17.22 -10.10
C ASP A 183 -7.85 -16.58 -10.79
N ALA A 184 -8.04 -15.96 -11.97
CA ALA A 184 -6.97 -15.25 -12.67
C ALA A 184 -6.51 -14.01 -11.88
N ILE A 185 -7.45 -13.28 -11.28
CA ILE A 185 -7.15 -12.13 -10.41
C ILE A 185 -6.35 -12.57 -9.17
N ALA A 186 -6.77 -13.65 -8.52
CA ALA A 186 -6.06 -14.19 -7.37
C ALA A 186 -4.65 -14.68 -7.74
N ALA A 187 -4.52 -15.36 -8.88
CA ALA A 187 -3.23 -15.83 -9.38
C ALA A 187 -2.27 -14.68 -9.70
N ASP A 188 -2.75 -13.59 -10.30
CA ASP A 188 -1.95 -12.40 -10.58
C ASP A 188 -1.43 -11.75 -9.28
N TYR A 189 -2.31 -11.55 -8.30
CA TYR A 189 -1.93 -10.96 -7.01
C TYR A 189 -0.87 -11.77 -6.25
N VAL A 190 -0.95 -13.11 -6.31
CA VAL A 190 0.02 -14.00 -5.63
C VAL A 190 1.33 -14.12 -6.41
N LYS A 191 1.34 -13.82 -7.72
CA LYS A 191 2.53 -13.95 -8.58
C LYS A 191 3.73 -13.14 -8.08
N SER A 192 3.50 -12.02 -7.39
CA SER A 192 4.56 -11.19 -6.82
C SER A 192 5.25 -11.81 -5.59
N GLU A 193 4.66 -12.81 -4.94
CA GLU A 193 5.18 -13.37 -3.67
C GLU A 193 6.55 -14.07 -3.78
N PRO A 194 6.83 -14.91 -4.81
CA PRO A 194 8.10 -15.62 -4.92
C PRO A 194 9.31 -14.70 -5.18
N GLU A 195 9.10 -13.61 -5.93
CA GLU A 195 10.18 -12.65 -6.26
C GLU A 195 10.61 -11.85 -5.04
N LEU A 196 9.68 -11.64 -4.10
CA LEU A 196 9.92 -10.91 -2.86
C LEU A 196 10.79 -11.70 -1.86
N VAL A 197 10.93 -13.02 -2.01
CA VAL A 197 11.71 -13.87 -1.09
C VAL A 197 13.19 -13.45 -1.01
N VAL A 198 13.73 -12.88 -2.09
CA VAL A 198 15.13 -12.44 -2.17
C VAL A 198 15.43 -11.29 -1.19
N GLU A 199 14.45 -10.43 -0.92
CA GLU A 199 14.58 -9.28 -0.01
C GLU A 199 13.92 -9.53 1.36
N PHE A 200 13.61 -10.78 1.69
CA PHE A 200 12.83 -11.12 2.89
C PHE A 200 13.47 -10.61 4.19
N GLU A 201 14.80 -10.75 4.34
CA GLU A 201 15.50 -10.33 5.57
C GLU A 201 15.50 -8.82 5.78
N GLU A 202 15.65 -8.02 4.72
CA GLU A 202 15.62 -6.56 4.79
C GLU A 202 14.20 -6.07 5.07
N ARG A 203 13.19 -6.63 4.39
CA ARG A 203 11.77 -6.36 4.67
C ARG A 203 11.40 -6.68 6.11
N MET A 204 11.93 -7.78 6.64
CA MET A 204 11.69 -8.15 8.04
C MET A 204 12.31 -7.17 9.04
N LYS A 205 13.41 -6.48 8.69
CA LYS A 205 13.96 -5.42 9.54
C LYS A 205 13.03 -4.21 9.56
N GLU A 206 12.56 -3.77 8.39
CA GLU A 206 11.62 -2.64 8.28
C GLU A 206 10.30 -2.90 9.00
N ILE A 207 9.70 -4.07 8.76
CA ILE A 207 8.45 -4.50 9.39
C ILE A 207 8.58 -4.56 10.92
N ARG A 208 9.72 -5.04 11.44
CA ARG A 208 9.99 -5.05 12.88
C ARG A 208 10.13 -3.65 13.47
N VAL A 209 10.74 -2.71 12.76
CA VAL A 209 10.82 -1.29 13.18
C VAL A 209 9.43 -0.67 13.27
N LEU A 210 8.53 -1.02 12.36
CA LEU A 210 7.12 -0.62 12.39
C LEU A 210 6.30 -1.36 13.46
N GLY A 211 6.89 -2.32 14.18
CA GLY A 211 6.20 -3.13 15.18
C GLY A 211 5.18 -4.11 14.59
N LEU A 212 5.34 -4.47 13.32
CA LEU A 212 4.48 -5.39 12.58
C LEU A 212 5.07 -6.81 12.58
N ASN A 213 4.26 -7.80 12.20
CA ASN A 213 4.65 -9.22 12.19
C ASN A 213 4.94 -9.74 10.76
N GLU A 214 5.37 -10.99 10.64
CA GLU A 214 5.69 -11.65 9.36
C GLU A 214 4.51 -11.73 8.39
N GLU A 215 3.26 -11.60 8.84
CA GLU A 215 2.08 -11.70 7.98
C GLU A 215 2.02 -10.57 6.95
N TYR A 216 2.69 -9.44 7.22
CA TYR A 216 2.83 -8.31 6.30
C TYR A 216 3.76 -8.61 5.11
N THR A 217 4.62 -9.63 5.24
CA THR A 217 5.52 -10.03 4.15
C THR A 217 4.83 -10.90 3.09
N LYS A 218 3.69 -11.51 3.44
CA LYS A 218 2.99 -12.52 2.62
C LYS A 218 1.81 -11.94 1.85
N CYS A 219 1.32 -12.67 0.85
CA CYS A 219 0.06 -12.36 0.18
C CYS A 219 -1.06 -13.20 0.83
N PRO A 220 -2.04 -12.59 1.54
CA PRO A 220 -3.14 -13.34 2.10
C PRO A 220 -3.97 -13.95 0.95
N PRO A 221 -4.25 -15.27 0.96
CA PRO A 221 -4.98 -15.93 -0.13
C PRO A 221 -6.38 -15.37 -0.32
N GLU A 222 -6.99 -14.83 0.73
CA GLU A 222 -8.32 -14.22 0.71
C GLU A 222 -8.30 -12.72 0.35
N PHE A 223 -7.14 -12.11 0.10
CA PHE A 223 -7.05 -10.65 -0.08
C PHE A 223 -7.95 -10.14 -1.19
N THR A 224 -7.82 -10.71 -2.39
CA THR A 224 -8.60 -10.29 -3.57
C THR A 224 -10.10 -10.50 -3.35
N GLN A 225 -10.49 -11.61 -2.72
CA GLN A 225 -11.88 -11.93 -2.37
C GLN A 225 -12.46 -10.93 -1.38
N GLN A 226 -11.73 -10.60 -0.31
CA GLN A 226 -12.20 -9.70 0.75
C GLN A 226 -12.26 -8.25 0.29
N ILE A 227 -11.34 -7.82 -0.56
CA ILE A 227 -11.42 -6.50 -1.21
C ILE A 227 -12.63 -6.43 -2.16
N ARG A 228 -12.85 -7.47 -2.99
CA ARG A 228 -14.04 -7.54 -3.84
C ARG A 228 -15.34 -7.50 -3.03
N ALA A 229 -15.41 -8.25 -1.93
CA ALA A 229 -16.56 -8.26 -1.03
C ALA A 229 -16.82 -6.87 -0.40
N HIS A 230 -15.78 -6.14 -0.01
CA HIS A 230 -15.89 -4.76 0.49
C HIS A 230 -16.45 -3.82 -0.58
N LEU A 231 -15.93 -3.90 -1.81
CA LEU A 231 -16.42 -3.11 -2.94
C LEU A 231 -17.88 -3.42 -3.26
N ASP A 232 -18.25 -4.69 -3.30
CA ASP A 232 -19.62 -5.15 -3.55
C ASP A 232 -20.58 -4.63 -2.46
N ALA A 233 -20.22 -4.80 -1.19
CA ALA A 233 -21.08 -4.46 -0.06
C ALA A 233 -21.28 -2.95 0.12
N LYS A 234 -20.21 -2.15 -0.04
CA LYS A 234 -20.24 -0.71 0.26
C LYS A 234 -20.56 0.16 -0.95
N TYR A 235 -20.11 -0.25 -2.14
CA TYR A 235 -20.18 0.57 -3.35
C TYR A 235 -21.03 -0.05 -4.46
N GLY A 236 -21.55 -1.26 -4.28
CA GLY A 236 -22.25 -1.99 -5.34
C GLY A 236 -21.30 -2.52 -6.43
N GLY A 237 -20.05 -2.76 -6.06
CA GLY A 237 -18.99 -3.31 -6.90
C GLY A 237 -17.98 -2.27 -7.37
N VAL A 238 -16.94 -2.73 -8.08
CA VAL A 238 -15.82 -1.88 -8.52
C VAL A 238 -16.28 -0.68 -9.36
N GLY A 239 -17.26 -0.88 -10.24
CA GLY A 239 -17.78 0.20 -11.08
C GLY A 239 -18.51 1.27 -10.28
N GLY A 240 -19.22 0.89 -9.21
CA GLY A 240 -19.85 1.84 -8.30
C GLY A 240 -18.83 2.57 -7.45
N TYR A 241 -17.76 1.89 -7.01
CA TYR A 241 -16.63 2.52 -6.35
C TYR A 241 -15.94 3.56 -7.26
N LEU A 242 -15.63 3.18 -8.51
CA LEU A 242 -15.02 4.08 -9.48
C LEU A 242 -15.89 5.30 -9.78
N THR A 243 -17.20 5.13 -9.89
CA THR A 243 -18.13 6.26 -10.00
C THR A 243 -18.11 7.14 -8.77
N SER A 244 -18.04 6.57 -7.56
CA SER A 244 -17.96 7.34 -6.31
C SER A 244 -16.69 8.18 -6.18
N VAL A 245 -15.58 7.74 -6.79
CA VAL A 245 -14.33 8.53 -6.84
C VAL A 245 -14.27 9.51 -8.02
N GLY A 246 -15.30 9.55 -8.88
CA GLY A 246 -15.41 10.51 -9.99
C GLY A 246 -14.99 9.98 -11.36
N ILE A 247 -14.83 8.66 -11.51
CA ILE A 247 -14.63 7.98 -12.79
C ILE A 247 -15.97 7.44 -13.27
N ASP A 248 -16.64 8.19 -14.15
CA ASP A 248 -17.93 7.81 -14.71
C ASP A 248 -17.86 6.56 -15.60
N ARG A 249 -19.03 6.09 -16.05
CA ARG A 249 -19.14 4.87 -16.85
C ARG A 249 -18.49 4.99 -18.24
N GLU A 250 -18.43 6.19 -18.80
CA GLU A 250 -17.80 6.42 -20.11
C GLU A 250 -16.28 6.26 -19.98
N LYS A 251 -15.68 6.87 -18.96
CA LYS A 251 -14.26 6.69 -18.64
C LYS A 251 -13.91 5.25 -18.30
N GLN A 252 -14.75 4.57 -17.52
CA GLN A 252 -14.57 3.14 -17.21
C GLN A 252 -14.52 2.30 -18.49
N GLU A 253 -15.41 2.56 -19.44
CA GLU A 253 -15.48 1.83 -20.71
C GLU A 253 -14.28 2.13 -21.61
N LEU A 254 -13.81 3.38 -21.66
CA LEU A 254 -12.58 3.74 -22.39
C LEU A 254 -11.37 2.97 -21.85
N ILE A 255 -11.19 2.93 -20.52
CA ILE A 255 -10.12 2.16 -19.88
C ILE A 255 -10.24 0.67 -20.23
N ARG A 256 -11.45 0.11 -20.15
CA ARG A 256 -11.72 -1.29 -20.50
C ARG A 256 -11.31 -1.60 -21.93
N GLN A 257 -11.63 -0.72 -22.88
CA GLN A 257 -11.27 -0.87 -24.28
C GLN A 257 -9.75 -0.83 -24.49
N GLN A 258 -9.03 0.07 -23.82
CA GLN A 258 -7.57 0.14 -23.93
C GLN A 258 -6.88 -1.13 -23.36
N LEU A 259 -7.44 -1.73 -22.31
CA LEU A 259 -6.87 -2.93 -21.68
C LEU A 259 -7.14 -4.23 -22.47
N LEU A 260 -8.17 -4.26 -23.30
CA LEU A 260 -8.58 -5.43 -24.09
C LEU A 260 -8.16 -5.36 -25.57
N ALA A 261 -7.62 -4.22 -26.03
CA ALA A 261 -7.15 -4.00 -27.39
C ALA A 261 -5.86 -4.78 -27.70
#